data_AF-A0A1M7TK93-F1
#
_entry.id   AF-A0A1M7TK93-F1
#
_cell.length_a   1.000
_cell.length_b   1.000
_cell.length_c   1.000
_cell.angle_alpha   90.00
_cell.angle_beta   90.00
_cell.angle_gamma   90.00
#
_symmetry.space_group_name_H-M   'P 1'
#
loop_
_entity.id
_entity.type
_entity.pdbx_description
1 polymer ?
#
loop_
_entity_poly.entity_id
_entity_poly.type
_entity_poly.pdbx_seq_one_letter_code
_entity_poly.pdbx_strand_id
1 'polypeptide(L)'
;MKLAKILSLVIAMLMLCVSSVFAQSGQAVRKVDSFTFFVDQSGSMMMTNKEVKLNKTELAKEVLKRVNNRIPDLGYAGGLHTFAPFSEVLTIAPYDKAKMDGAIASLKSNLDIYARFTPMGYGIDSFAPVASTMARPAAIILVTDGESNQGNDPVAEAQSVYAANPNVCFHIISLADTVKGKQVLDQIAALNACTVKVDAKELLTSDAAVDKFVADVFYNYGGKIVLRSVLFNFDSDVITSESAAILDEVAGMLKAQNNHFSIAGHTCNIGSAQYNMGLSIRRADSVKRYLVKQGVSSDKMTTRGYGLTEPKYSNATEEGRRLNRRVDIDPMNK
;
A
#
# COMPACT_ATOMS: atom_id res chain seq x y z
N MET A 1 44.21 -53.41 21.98
CA MET A 1 44.27 -51.93 21.98
C MET A 1 44.41 -51.48 20.53
N LYS A 2 43.34 -50.92 19.94
CA LYS A 2 43.22 -49.49 19.51
C LYS A 2 44.13 -49.15 18.31
N LEU A 3 43.76 -48.49 17.22
CA LEU A 3 42.61 -47.68 16.78
C LEU A 3 42.83 -47.45 15.24
N ALA A 4 41.85 -47.68 14.36
CA ALA A 4 41.03 -46.66 13.66
C ALA A 4 41.65 -45.83 12.50
N LYS A 5 40.85 -45.73 11.40
CA LYS A 5 40.65 -44.58 10.47
C LYS A 5 41.69 -44.40 9.33
N ILE A 6 41.36 -44.15 8.06
CA ILE A 6 40.17 -43.54 7.39
C ILE A 6 39.96 -44.16 6.00
N LEU A 7 38.68 -44.40 5.70
CA LEU A 7 38.07 -44.72 4.41
C LEU A 7 37.70 -43.41 3.70
N SER A 8 37.90 -43.28 2.40
CA SER A 8 37.21 -42.24 1.59
C SER A 8 36.83 -42.83 0.24
N LEU A 9 35.60 -43.34 0.22
CA LEU A 9 34.86 -43.84 -0.94
C LEU A 9 34.22 -42.63 -1.63
N VAL A 10 34.47 -42.46 -2.92
CA VAL A 10 33.79 -41.48 -3.77
C VAL A 10 32.39 -42.04 -4.10
N ILE A 11 31.35 -41.52 -3.45
CA ILE A 11 29.96 -41.78 -3.81
C ILE A 11 29.53 -40.70 -4.81
N ALA A 12 29.39 -41.10 -6.07
CA ALA A 12 28.71 -40.32 -7.10
C ALA A 12 27.22 -40.22 -6.75
N MET A 13 26.83 -39.11 -6.12
CA MET A 13 25.44 -38.78 -5.86
C MET A 13 24.88 -38.09 -7.10
N LEU A 14 24.07 -38.84 -7.85
CA LEU A 14 23.21 -38.35 -8.93
C LEU A 14 22.21 -37.35 -8.32
N MET A 15 22.55 -36.07 -8.29
CA MET A 15 21.61 -34.99 -7.98
C MET A 15 20.58 -34.92 -9.11
N LEU A 16 19.41 -35.49 -8.88
CA LEU A 16 18.19 -35.10 -9.56
C LEU A 16 18.01 -33.59 -9.38
N CYS A 17 18.24 -32.83 -10.46
CA CYS A 17 17.80 -31.45 -10.57
C CYS A 17 16.27 -31.42 -10.50
N VAL A 18 15.74 -31.38 -9.28
CA VAL A 18 14.38 -30.88 -9.06
C VAL A 18 14.48 -29.37 -9.27
N SER A 19 14.33 -28.94 -10.52
CA SER A 19 14.09 -27.54 -10.82
C SER A 19 12.74 -27.19 -10.19
N SER A 20 12.77 -26.65 -8.97
CA SER A 20 11.65 -25.92 -8.42
C SER A 20 11.38 -24.75 -9.37
N VAL A 21 10.40 -24.94 -10.23
CA VAL A 21 9.76 -23.86 -10.97
C VAL A 21 9.08 -22.99 -9.91
N PHE A 22 9.82 -22.06 -9.33
CA PHE A 22 9.22 -20.98 -8.58
C PHE A 22 8.35 -20.20 -9.56
N ALA A 23 7.05 -20.19 -9.29
CA ALA A 23 6.11 -19.33 -9.98
C ALA A 23 6.58 -17.88 -9.75
N GLN A 24 7.16 -17.27 -10.78
CA GLN A 24 7.54 -15.87 -10.74
C GLN A 24 6.24 -15.05 -10.70
N SER A 25 5.89 -14.57 -9.51
CA SER A 25 4.92 -13.50 -9.36
C SER A 25 5.46 -12.31 -10.18
N GLY A 26 4.72 -11.91 -11.22
CA GLY A 26 5.10 -10.82 -12.12
C GLY A 26 5.64 -9.61 -11.36
N GLN A 27 6.76 -9.09 -11.85
CA GLN A 27 7.62 -8.15 -11.15
C GLN A 27 6.91 -6.81 -10.92
N ALA A 28 6.99 -6.28 -9.70
CA ALA A 28 6.54 -4.94 -9.38
C ALA A 28 7.33 -3.91 -10.20
N VAL A 29 6.64 -2.93 -10.77
CA VAL A 29 7.19 -1.81 -11.54
C VAL A 29 6.74 -0.52 -10.90
N ARG A 30 7.69 0.35 -10.56
CA ARG A 30 7.39 1.63 -9.92
C ARG A 30 6.44 2.48 -10.77
N LYS A 31 5.47 3.09 -10.11
CA LYS A 31 4.49 4.03 -10.68
C LYS A 31 4.99 5.47 -10.61
N VAL A 32 5.84 5.76 -9.63
CA VAL A 32 6.49 7.06 -9.42
C VAL A 32 8.01 6.87 -9.40
N ASP A 33 8.73 7.87 -9.91
CA ASP A 33 10.18 7.94 -9.87
C ASP A 33 10.67 8.58 -8.56
N SER A 34 9.88 9.50 -7.98
CA SER A 34 10.15 10.02 -6.64
C SER A 34 8.92 10.22 -5.77
N PHE A 35 9.15 10.30 -4.46
CA PHE A 35 8.12 10.63 -3.49
C PHE A 35 8.67 11.42 -2.30
N THR A 36 7.77 12.11 -1.60
CA THR A 36 8.05 12.61 -0.26
C THR A 36 6.87 12.35 0.66
N PHE A 37 7.14 11.99 1.92
CA PHE A 37 6.17 12.25 2.98
C PHE A 37 6.25 13.73 3.32
N PHE A 38 5.11 14.41 3.30
CA PHE A 38 5.01 15.83 3.63
C PHE A 38 4.10 15.97 4.86
N VAL A 39 4.74 16.04 6.02
CA VAL A 39 4.12 15.78 7.32
C VAL A 39 3.83 17.07 8.06
N ASP A 40 2.60 17.23 8.51
CA ASP A 40 2.18 18.35 9.31
C ASP A 40 2.71 18.24 10.75
N GLN A 41 3.43 19.26 11.21
CA GLN A 41 4.00 19.39 12.56
C GLN A 41 3.35 20.57 13.33
N SER A 42 2.18 21.02 12.90
CA SER A 42 1.44 22.15 13.50
C SER A 42 0.84 21.83 14.87
N GLY A 43 0.29 22.85 15.54
CA GLY A 43 -0.38 22.68 16.82
C GLY A 43 -1.59 21.74 16.75
N SER A 44 -2.35 21.75 15.65
CA SER A 44 -3.51 20.85 15.50
C SER A 44 -3.11 19.37 15.46
N MET A 45 -1.93 19.07 14.90
CA MET A 45 -1.33 17.74 14.88
C MET A 45 -0.70 17.30 16.22
N MET A 46 -0.52 18.22 17.16
CA MET A 46 -0.09 17.89 18.53
C MET A 46 -1.29 17.58 19.45
N MET A 47 -2.52 17.79 18.97
CA MET A 47 -3.73 17.44 19.70
C MET A 47 -4.01 15.93 19.65
N THR A 48 -4.82 15.47 20.60
CA THR A 48 -5.30 14.08 20.64
C THR A 48 -6.41 13.88 19.62
N ASN A 49 -6.27 12.87 18.75
CA ASN A 49 -7.34 12.41 17.89
C ASN A 49 -8.48 11.85 18.75
N LYS A 50 -9.70 12.38 18.56
CA LYS A 50 -10.85 12.05 19.42
C LYS A 50 -11.31 10.60 19.33
N GLU A 51 -11.09 9.94 18.19
CA GLU A 51 -11.54 8.57 17.96
C GLU A 51 -10.51 7.54 18.42
N VAL A 52 -9.24 7.76 18.08
CA VAL A 52 -8.14 6.83 18.37
C VAL A 52 -7.53 7.09 19.75
N LYS A 53 -7.82 8.24 20.38
CA LYS A 53 -7.27 8.69 21.67
C LYS A 53 -5.74 8.72 21.72
N LEU A 54 -5.11 8.88 20.55
CA LEU A 54 -3.67 9.06 20.40
C LEU A 54 -3.37 10.48 19.92
N ASN A 55 -2.21 11.00 20.30
CA ASN A 55 -1.66 12.21 19.69
C ASN A 55 -1.57 12.01 18.16
N LYS A 56 -2.07 12.96 17.37
CA LYS A 56 -2.13 12.83 15.90
C LYS A 56 -0.75 12.66 15.28
N THR A 57 0.28 13.32 15.80
CA THR A 57 1.66 13.14 15.31
C THR A 57 2.22 11.76 15.64
N GLU A 58 1.93 11.19 16.82
CA GLU A 58 2.29 9.80 17.11
C GLU A 58 1.56 8.81 16.19
N LEU A 59 0.26 9.05 15.93
CA LEU A 59 -0.49 8.27 14.95
C LEU A 59 0.14 8.34 13.55
N ALA A 60 0.52 9.55 13.11
CA ALA A 60 1.21 9.75 11.84
C ALA A 60 2.53 8.96 11.78
N LYS A 61 3.34 8.98 12.84
CA LYS A 61 4.60 8.23 12.90
C LYS A 61 4.38 6.72 12.79
N GLU A 62 3.40 6.18 13.50
CA GLU A 62 3.11 4.73 13.45
C GLU A 62 2.61 4.30 12.07
N VAL A 63 1.70 5.08 11.48
CA VAL A 63 1.19 4.83 10.12
C VAL A 63 2.31 4.95 9.09
N LEU A 64 3.16 5.96 9.18
CA LEU A 64 4.28 6.14 8.26
C LEU A 64 5.29 4.99 8.35
N LYS A 65 5.59 4.47 9.55
CA LYS A 65 6.41 3.26 9.70
C LYS A 65 5.77 2.06 9.01
N ARG A 66 4.46 1.83 9.20
CA ARG A 66 3.72 0.74 8.54
C ARG A 66 3.78 0.86 7.03
N VAL A 67 3.56 2.06 6.49
CA VAL A 67 3.66 2.36 5.05
C VAL A 67 5.09 2.15 4.55
N ASN A 68 6.10 2.75 5.20
CA ASN A 68 7.51 2.63 4.83
C ASN A 68 7.97 1.17 4.76
N ASN A 69 7.54 0.35 5.72
CA ASN A 69 7.84 -1.08 5.74
C ASN A 69 7.30 -1.84 4.52
N ARG A 70 6.22 -1.35 3.90
CA ARG A 70 5.56 -1.98 2.75
C ARG A 70 5.97 -1.42 1.39
N ILE A 71 6.74 -0.32 1.36
CA ILE A 71 7.30 0.19 0.09
C ILE A 71 8.34 -0.83 -0.42
N PRO A 72 8.16 -1.39 -1.63
CA PRO A 72 9.15 -2.30 -2.23
C PRO A 72 10.40 -1.53 -2.63
N ASP A 73 11.54 -2.19 -2.80
CA ASP A 73 12.73 -1.53 -3.33
C ASP A 73 12.73 -1.62 -4.87
N LEU A 74 12.23 -0.57 -5.53
CA LEU A 74 12.18 -0.45 -6.99
C LEU A 74 13.01 0.75 -7.50
N GLY A 75 13.94 1.25 -6.68
CA GLY A 75 14.83 2.36 -7.06
C GLY A 75 14.13 3.72 -7.15
N TYR A 76 13.29 4.06 -6.17
CA TYR A 76 12.69 5.39 -6.02
C TYR A 76 13.72 6.41 -5.55
N ALA A 77 13.46 7.70 -5.78
CA ALA A 77 14.00 8.76 -4.93
C ALA A 77 12.98 9.11 -3.82
N GLY A 78 13.38 9.09 -2.55
CA GLY A 78 12.48 9.29 -1.41
C GLY A 78 12.99 10.37 -0.46
N GLY A 79 12.08 11.18 0.09
CA GLY A 79 12.39 12.18 1.11
C GLY A 79 11.28 12.36 2.14
N LEU A 80 11.55 13.19 3.16
CA LEU A 80 10.60 13.56 4.19
C LEU A 80 10.74 15.05 4.48
N HIS A 81 9.63 15.76 4.35
CA HIS A 81 9.52 17.19 4.66
C HIS A 81 8.42 17.41 5.68
N THR A 82 8.51 18.50 6.42
CA THR A 82 7.42 18.94 7.30
C THR A 82 6.88 20.28 6.87
N PHE A 83 5.65 20.58 7.24
CA PHE A 83 5.15 21.95 7.28
C PHE A 83 4.67 22.30 8.68
N ALA A 84 4.87 23.56 9.09
CA ALA A 84 4.70 24.07 10.45
C ALA A 84 5.71 23.55 11.52
N PRO A 85 7.01 23.88 11.39
CA PRO A 85 7.63 24.70 10.35
C PRO A 85 7.99 23.89 9.10
N PHE A 86 8.27 24.60 8.01
CA PHE A 86 8.89 23.98 6.85
C PHE A 86 10.30 23.47 7.22
N SER A 87 10.57 22.19 6.98
CA SER A 87 11.87 21.58 7.21
C SER A 87 12.08 20.42 6.24
N GLU A 88 13.27 20.33 5.68
CA GLU A 88 13.76 19.12 5.01
C GLU A 88 14.33 18.19 6.08
N VAL A 89 13.53 17.21 6.52
CA VAL A 89 13.96 16.23 7.52
C VAL A 89 14.82 15.15 6.88
N LEU A 90 14.50 14.78 5.64
CA LEU A 90 15.28 13.90 4.79
C LEU A 90 15.22 14.41 3.36
N THR A 91 16.37 14.81 2.83
CA THR A 91 16.55 15.21 1.44
C THR A 91 16.11 14.11 0.48
N ILE A 92 15.48 14.49 -0.64
CA ILE A 92 15.09 13.55 -1.69
C ILE A 92 16.36 12.99 -2.36
N ALA A 93 16.62 11.72 -2.12
CA ALA A 93 17.79 10.97 -2.60
C ALA A 93 17.36 9.52 -2.94
N PRO A 94 18.23 8.66 -3.50
CA PRO A 94 17.91 7.24 -3.66
C PRO A 94 17.33 6.66 -2.36
N TYR A 95 16.13 6.10 -2.47
CA TYR A 95 15.32 5.71 -1.32
C TYR A 95 16.04 4.64 -0.51
N ASP A 96 16.18 4.93 0.79
CA ASP A 96 16.74 4.03 1.78
C ASP A 96 15.72 3.90 2.92
N LYS A 97 15.21 2.68 3.10
CA LYS A 97 14.16 2.39 4.08
C LYS A 97 14.58 2.74 5.51
N ALA A 98 15.83 2.46 5.88
CA ALA A 98 16.33 2.70 7.22
C ALA A 98 16.54 4.19 7.50
N LYS A 99 17.03 4.96 6.50
CA LYS A 99 17.10 6.42 6.61
C LYS A 99 15.71 7.05 6.74
N MET A 100 14.74 6.53 5.98
CA MET A 100 13.35 6.96 6.10
C MET A 100 12.77 6.64 7.49
N ASP A 101 13.02 5.45 8.03
CA ASP A 101 12.61 5.11 9.41
C ASP A 101 13.23 6.05 10.45
N GLY A 102 14.51 6.39 10.29
CA GLY A 102 15.20 7.38 11.12
C GLY A 102 14.56 8.77 11.03
N ALA A 103 14.23 9.22 9.82
CA ALA A 103 13.55 10.49 9.58
C ALA A 103 12.15 10.52 10.23
N ILE A 104 11.35 9.47 10.06
CA ILE A 104 10.03 9.32 10.70
C ILE A 104 10.17 9.32 12.23
N ALA A 105 11.16 8.63 12.77
CA ALA A 105 11.41 8.59 14.22
C ALA A 105 11.81 9.96 14.78
N SER A 106 12.48 10.79 13.99
CA SER A 106 12.94 12.13 14.39
C SER A 106 11.82 13.16 14.53
N LEU A 107 10.64 12.90 13.93
CA LEU A 107 9.45 13.76 14.02
C LEU A 107 9.04 13.96 15.48
N LYS A 108 8.80 15.22 15.84
CA LYS A 108 8.46 15.62 17.20
C LYS A 108 6.97 15.45 17.43
N SER A 109 6.59 14.87 18.55
CA SER A 109 5.19 14.60 18.93
C SER A 109 4.76 15.31 20.21
N ASN A 110 5.71 15.98 20.85
CA ASN A 110 5.57 16.64 22.13
C ASN A 110 5.87 18.15 22.02
N LEU A 111 5.51 18.75 20.89
CA LEU A 111 5.63 20.19 20.71
C LEU A 111 4.50 20.91 21.45
N ASP A 112 4.78 22.14 21.91
CA ASP A 112 3.78 22.97 22.57
C ASP A 112 2.59 23.23 21.63
N ILE A 113 1.39 23.02 22.16
CA ILE A 113 0.12 23.25 21.45
C ILE A 113 -0.22 24.75 21.49
N TYR A 114 0.05 25.40 22.63
CA TYR A 114 -0.29 26.81 22.85
C TYR A 114 0.56 27.72 21.96
N ALA A 115 -0.09 28.67 21.29
CA ALA A 115 0.53 29.60 20.33
C ALA A 115 1.20 28.96 19.09
N ARG A 116 0.98 27.66 18.84
CA ARG A 116 1.45 26.97 17.64
C ARG A 116 0.34 26.93 16.58
N PHE A 117 0.40 27.86 15.65
CA PHE A 117 -0.54 27.93 14.54
C PHE A 117 -0.40 26.74 13.57
N THR A 118 -1.42 26.57 12.73
CA THR A 118 -1.47 25.58 11.64
C THR A 118 -1.45 26.31 10.29
N PRO A 119 -0.26 26.68 9.77
CA PRO A 119 -0.11 27.38 8.51
C PRO A 119 0.04 26.43 7.31
N MET A 120 -0.98 25.61 7.03
CA MET A 120 -0.90 24.59 5.97
C MET A 120 -0.58 25.19 4.58
N GLY A 121 -1.20 26.32 4.23
CA GLY A 121 -0.95 27.00 2.95
C GLY A 121 0.50 27.45 2.79
N TYR A 122 1.07 28.15 3.77
CA TYR A 122 2.50 28.52 3.74
C TYR A 122 3.42 27.31 3.70
N GLY A 123 3.02 26.21 4.35
CA GLY A 123 3.70 24.93 4.23
C GLY A 123 3.82 24.48 2.78
N ILE A 124 2.68 24.39 2.09
CA ILE A 124 2.59 23.94 0.71
C ILE A 124 3.36 24.89 -0.23
N ASP A 125 3.22 26.20 -0.05
CA ASP A 125 3.98 27.21 -0.80
C ASP A 125 5.50 27.03 -0.60
N SER A 126 5.95 26.86 0.65
CA SER A 126 7.37 26.60 0.96
C SER A 126 7.90 25.30 0.35
N PHE A 127 7.03 24.32 0.08
CA PHE A 127 7.39 23.07 -0.58
C PHE A 127 7.45 23.19 -2.11
N ALA A 128 6.88 24.23 -2.72
CA ALA A 128 6.83 24.40 -4.17
C ALA A 128 8.21 24.31 -4.87
N PRO A 129 9.30 24.91 -4.33
CA PRO A 129 10.64 24.74 -4.90
C PRO A 129 11.12 23.29 -4.87
N VAL A 130 10.84 22.54 -3.80
CA VAL A 130 11.20 21.12 -3.70
C VAL A 130 10.38 20.29 -4.70
N ALA A 131 9.08 20.57 -4.83
CA ALA A 131 8.22 19.88 -5.80
C ALA A 131 8.76 19.99 -7.24
N SER A 132 9.42 21.10 -7.58
CA SER A 132 10.00 21.35 -8.91
C SER A 132 11.24 20.51 -9.24
N THR A 133 11.97 20.03 -8.22
CA THR A 133 13.21 19.23 -8.41
C THR A 133 12.97 17.72 -8.39
N MET A 134 11.75 17.29 -8.04
CA MET A 134 11.37 15.88 -7.96
C MET A 134 11.36 15.19 -9.33
N ALA A 135 11.98 14.01 -9.41
CA ALA A 135 11.88 13.13 -10.58
C ALA A 135 10.41 12.72 -10.85
N ARG A 136 10.01 12.67 -12.12
CA ARG A 136 8.61 12.47 -12.53
C ARG A 136 8.38 11.07 -13.11
N PRO A 137 7.23 10.42 -12.86
CA PRO A 137 6.10 10.89 -12.05
C PRO A 137 6.44 10.99 -10.56
N ALA A 138 5.84 11.95 -9.85
CA ALA A 138 6.18 12.25 -8.45
C ALA A 138 4.95 12.13 -7.53
N ALA A 139 5.14 11.58 -6.33
CA ALA A 139 4.11 11.52 -5.28
C ALA A 139 4.44 12.47 -4.11
N ILE A 140 3.54 13.40 -3.82
CA ILE A 140 3.57 14.18 -2.58
C ILE A 140 2.51 13.59 -1.65
N ILE A 141 2.93 12.91 -0.58
CA ILE A 141 2.02 12.30 0.38
C ILE A 141 1.82 13.25 1.55
N LEU A 142 0.70 13.99 1.54
CA LEU A 142 0.29 14.86 2.64
C LEU A 142 -0.16 14.02 3.84
N VAL A 143 0.42 14.29 5.01
CA VAL A 143 0.06 13.63 6.27
C VAL A 143 -0.36 14.70 7.27
N THR A 144 -1.67 14.94 7.37
CA THR A 144 -2.23 16.12 8.06
C THR A 144 -3.68 15.90 8.46
N ASP A 145 -4.17 16.72 9.40
CA ASP A 145 -5.60 16.81 9.74
C ASP A 145 -6.38 17.83 8.91
N GLY A 146 -5.71 18.51 7.97
CA GLY A 146 -6.32 19.47 7.05
C GLY A 146 -6.77 20.77 7.71
N GLU A 147 -6.46 20.97 8.99
CA GLU A 147 -6.73 22.25 9.62
C GLU A 147 -5.82 23.33 9.05
N SER A 148 -6.34 24.55 9.02
CA SER A 148 -5.56 25.74 8.70
C SER A 148 -6.20 26.93 9.38
N ASN A 149 -5.39 27.65 10.16
CA ASN A 149 -5.82 28.82 10.93
C ASN A 149 -4.89 30.03 10.74
N GLN A 150 -3.87 29.91 9.89
CA GLN A 150 -2.96 30.99 9.54
C GLN A 150 -2.48 30.84 8.09
N GLY A 151 -2.25 31.97 7.43
CA GLY A 151 -1.63 32.01 6.11
C GLY A 151 -2.57 31.74 4.97
N ASN A 152 -2.00 31.32 3.84
CA ASN A 152 -2.73 31.18 2.58
C ASN A 152 -3.73 30.02 2.60
N ASP A 153 -4.68 30.05 1.66
CA ASP A 153 -5.63 28.97 1.47
C ASP A 153 -4.89 27.69 1.00
N PRO A 154 -4.87 26.60 1.78
CA PRO A 154 -4.12 25.41 1.43
C PRO A 154 -4.57 24.76 0.11
N VAL A 155 -5.85 24.93 -0.27
CA VAL A 155 -6.37 24.37 -1.53
C VAL A 155 -5.82 25.15 -2.72
N ALA A 156 -5.86 26.48 -2.67
CA ALA A 156 -5.25 27.34 -3.69
C ALA A 156 -3.74 27.10 -3.84
N GLU A 157 -3.02 26.89 -2.74
CA GLU A 157 -1.59 26.59 -2.79
C GLU A 157 -1.30 25.21 -3.38
N ALA A 158 -2.05 24.18 -2.99
CA ALA A 158 -1.92 22.85 -3.59
C ALA A 158 -2.22 22.88 -5.10
N GLN A 159 -3.23 23.65 -5.50
CA GLN A 159 -3.57 23.85 -6.91
C GLN A 159 -2.45 24.56 -7.67
N SER A 160 -1.80 25.55 -7.07
CA SER A 160 -0.67 26.27 -7.68
C SER A 160 0.55 25.36 -7.84
N VAL A 161 0.88 24.57 -6.82
CA VAL A 161 1.95 23.56 -6.92
C VAL A 161 1.64 22.56 -8.02
N TYR A 162 0.41 22.03 -8.08
CA TYR A 162 0.03 21.08 -9.12
C TYR A 162 0.12 21.69 -10.53
N ALA A 163 -0.42 22.90 -10.73
CA ALA A 163 -0.39 23.58 -12.02
C ALA A 163 1.03 23.85 -12.52
N ALA A 164 1.97 24.15 -11.61
CA ALA A 164 3.37 24.38 -11.94
C ALA A 164 4.18 23.09 -12.15
N ASN A 165 3.67 21.94 -11.69
CA ASN A 165 4.43 20.69 -11.62
C ASN A 165 3.66 19.53 -12.26
N PRO A 166 3.67 19.41 -13.61
CA PRO A 166 2.99 18.31 -14.29
C PRO A 166 3.55 16.95 -13.84
N ASN A 167 2.68 15.94 -13.78
CA ASN A 167 2.97 14.60 -13.28
C ASN A 167 3.38 14.53 -11.79
N VAL A 168 3.06 15.55 -11.00
CA VAL A 168 2.93 15.43 -9.54
C VAL A 168 1.53 14.97 -9.19
N CYS A 169 1.44 14.08 -8.21
CA CYS A 169 0.19 13.70 -7.58
C CYS A 169 0.23 13.95 -6.09
N PHE A 170 -0.77 14.65 -5.56
CA PHE A 170 -1.02 14.70 -4.14
C PHE A 170 -1.76 13.44 -3.69
N HIS A 171 -1.18 12.70 -2.75
CA HIS A 171 -1.83 11.63 -2.01
C HIS A 171 -2.02 12.10 -0.56
N ILE A 172 -2.98 11.52 0.15
CA ILE A 172 -3.37 12.02 1.46
C ILE A 172 -3.53 10.87 2.44
N ILE A 173 -2.79 10.94 3.55
CA ILE A 173 -3.05 10.20 4.77
C ILE A 173 -3.73 11.19 5.72
N SER A 174 -5.05 11.05 5.86
CA SER A 174 -5.90 11.97 6.61
C SER A 174 -5.89 11.65 8.10
N LEU A 175 -5.63 12.67 8.92
CA LEU A 175 -5.83 12.66 10.37
C LEU A 175 -6.99 13.59 10.79
N ALA A 176 -7.81 14.01 9.83
CA ALA A 176 -8.85 15.00 10.02
C ALA A 176 -9.96 14.49 10.94
N ASP A 177 -10.21 15.22 12.02
CA ASP A 177 -11.30 14.95 12.98
C ASP A 177 -12.30 16.12 13.07
N THR A 178 -12.14 17.15 12.24
CA THR A 178 -13.08 18.25 12.06
C THR A 178 -13.71 18.25 10.67
N VAL A 179 -14.92 18.79 10.57
CA VAL A 179 -15.63 18.92 9.27
C VAL A 179 -14.83 19.80 8.30
N LYS A 180 -14.29 20.92 8.80
CA LYS A 180 -13.47 21.84 8.01
C LYS A 180 -12.20 21.15 7.49
N GLY A 181 -11.46 20.44 8.35
CA GLY A 181 -10.24 19.73 7.94
C GLY A 181 -10.53 18.67 6.88
N LYS A 182 -11.59 17.88 7.05
CA LYS A 182 -12.05 16.90 6.04
C LYS A 182 -12.35 17.56 4.71
N GLN A 183 -13.09 18.67 4.70
CA GLN A 183 -13.43 19.41 3.47
C GLN A 183 -12.19 19.93 2.74
N VAL A 184 -11.20 20.46 3.45
CA VAL A 184 -9.93 20.92 2.85
C VAL A 184 -9.21 19.74 2.17
N LEU A 185 -9.09 18.60 2.85
CA LEU A 185 -8.43 17.43 2.26
C LEU A 185 -9.22 16.83 1.10
N ASP A 186 -10.55 16.87 1.15
CA ASP A 186 -11.41 16.44 0.04
C ASP A 186 -11.22 17.31 -1.20
N GLN A 187 -11.10 18.63 -1.01
CA GLN A 187 -10.83 19.57 -2.09
C GLN A 187 -9.44 19.38 -2.69
N ILE A 188 -8.41 19.18 -1.86
CA ILE A 188 -7.05 18.86 -2.33
C ILE A 188 -7.04 17.53 -3.09
N ALA A 189 -7.76 16.52 -2.60
CA ALA A 189 -7.85 15.22 -3.28
C ALA A 189 -8.55 15.31 -4.64
N ALA A 190 -9.49 16.25 -4.80
CA ALA A 190 -10.18 16.47 -6.07
C ALA A 190 -9.28 17.14 -7.13
N LEU A 191 -8.12 17.68 -6.76
CA LEU A 191 -7.20 18.33 -7.71
C LEU A 191 -6.52 17.33 -8.65
N ASN A 192 -6.31 16.08 -8.21
CA ASN A 192 -5.67 15.05 -9.01
C ASN A 192 -6.54 13.79 -9.10
N ALA A 193 -6.82 13.34 -10.33
CA ALA A 193 -7.50 12.07 -10.57
C ALA A 193 -6.70 10.86 -10.05
N CYS A 194 -5.38 11.00 -9.88
CA CYS A 194 -4.51 9.98 -9.32
C CYS A 194 -4.46 9.95 -7.78
N THR A 195 -5.13 10.89 -7.09
CA THR A 195 -5.06 10.97 -5.63
C THR A 195 -5.56 9.70 -4.99
N VAL A 196 -4.76 9.21 -4.03
CA VAL A 196 -5.17 8.18 -3.09
C VAL A 196 -5.32 8.86 -1.75
N LYS A 197 -6.54 8.94 -1.24
CA LYS A 197 -6.86 9.47 0.10
C LYS A 197 -7.29 8.32 0.99
N VAL A 198 -6.67 8.20 2.16
CA VAL A 198 -6.97 7.16 3.15
C VAL A 198 -6.96 7.76 4.56
N ASP A 199 -7.78 7.20 5.45
CA ASP A 199 -7.78 7.59 6.86
C ASP A 199 -6.61 6.91 7.60
N ALA A 200 -5.86 7.67 8.41
CA ALA A 200 -4.73 7.15 9.17
C ALA A 200 -5.14 6.01 10.13
N LYS A 201 -6.37 6.04 10.68
CA LYS A 201 -6.91 4.96 11.51
C LYS A 201 -7.05 3.66 10.74
N GLU A 202 -7.44 3.74 9.46
CA GLU A 202 -7.54 2.56 8.60
C GLU A 202 -6.16 1.95 8.38
N LEU A 203 -5.16 2.78 8.08
CA LEU A 203 -3.77 2.33 7.93
C LEU A 203 -3.16 1.80 9.23
N LEU A 204 -3.58 2.33 10.38
CA LEU A 204 -3.13 1.84 11.69
C LEU A 204 -3.63 0.42 11.97
N THR A 205 -4.86 0.11 11.59
CA THR A 205 -5.58 -1.10 12.04
C THR A 205 -5.67 -2.20 10.98
N SER A 206 -5.44 -1.89 9.70
CA SER A 206 -5.61 -2.83 8.59
C SER A 206 -4.33 -2.97 7.76
N ASP A 207 -3.70 -4.14 7.81
CA ASP A 207 -2.57 -4.49 6.92
C ASP A 207 -2.97 -4.42 5.45
N ALA A 208 -4.22 -4.81 5.12
CA ALA A 208 -4.75 -4.73 3.76
C ALA A 208 -4.88 -3.28 3.27
N ALA A 209 -5.24 -2.35 4.15
CA ALA A 209 -5.31 -0.93 3.80
C ALA A 209 -3.92 -0.35 3.55
N VAL A 210 -2.91 -0.75 4.33
CA VAL A 210 -1.50 -0.37 4.10
C VAL A 210 -1.00 -0.94 2.76
N ASP A 211 -1.21 -2.23 2.52
CA ASP A 211 -0.82 -2.87 1.26
C ASP A 211 -1.49 -2.19 0.06
N LYS A 212 -2.79 -1.88 0.16
CA LYS A 212 -3.55 -1.18 -0.86
C LYS A 212 -3.03 0.23 -1.11
N PHE A 213 -2.85 1.03 -0.06
CA PHE A 213 -2.32 2.38 -0.18
C PHE A 213 -0.95 2.38 -0.84
N VAL A 214 -0.07 1.46 -0.43
CA VAL A 214 1.28 1.38 -0.98
C VAL A 214 1.28 0.93 -2.44
N ALA A 215 0.44 -0.04 -2.82
CA ALA A 215 0.26 -0.40 -4.23
C ALA A 215 -0.29 0.78 -5.04
N ASP A 216 -1.40 1.38 -4.62
CA ASP A 216 -2.07 2.45 -5.38
C ASP A 216 -1.18 3.69 -5.58
N VAL A 217 -0.27 3.98 -4.64
CA VAL A 217 0.66 5.12 -4.72
C VAL A 217 1.95 4.78 -5.46
N PHE A 218 2.65 3.69 -5.09
CA PHE A 218 4.07 3.55 -5.40
C PHE A 218 4.36 2.67 -6.62
N TYR A 219 3.58 1.62 -6.87
CA TYR A 219 3.92 0.66 -7.92
C TYR A 219 2.70 0.00 -8.53
N ASN A 220 2.83 -0.28 -9.82
CA ASN A 220 2.00 -1.28 -10.45
C ASN A 220 2.79 -2.59 -10.46
N TYR A 221 2.17 -3.69 -10.83
CA TYR A 221 2.95 -4.83 -11.27
C TYR A 221 3.04 -4.72 -12.80
N GLY A 222 4.21 -4.92 -13.40
CA GLY A 222 4.52 -4.54 -14.79
C GLY A 222 3.71 -5.26 -15.85
N GLY A 223 2.50 -4.78 -16.13
CA GLY A 223 1.48 -5.52 -16.88
C GLY A 223 0.56 -6.37 -16.01
N LYS A 224 0.78 -6.35 -14.69
CA LYS A 224 -0.01 -6.94 -13.60
C LYS A 224 -0.88 -5.92 -12.87
N ILE A 225 -2.17 -6.02 -13.12
CA ILE A 225 -3.15 -5.56 -12.14
C ILE A 225 -3.11 -6.58 -11.00
N VAL A 226 -2.56 -6.22 -9.84
CA VAL A 226 -2.92 -6.93 -8.61
C VAL A 226 -4.28 -6.40 -8.21
N LEU A 227 -5.27 -7.13 -8.68
CA LEU A 227 -6.63 -6.90 -8.29
C LEU A 227 -6.73 -7.37 -6.84
N ARG A 228 -7.12 -6.42 -5.99
CA ARG A 228 -7.37 -6.55 -4.55
C ARG A 228 -7.72 -7.99 -4.17
N SER A 229 -7.02 -8.55 -3.18
CA SER A 229 -7.33 -9.86 -2.63
C SER A 229 -8.81 -9.93 -2.24
N VAL A 230 -9.58 -10.77 -2.92
CA VAL A 230 -11.00 -10.95 -2.62
C VAL A 230 -11.11 -11.83 -1.39
N LEU A 231 -11.63 -11.27 -0.30
CA LEU A 231 -11.70 -11.98 0.98
C LEU A 231 -12.97 -12.83 1.07
N PHE A 232 -12.84 -13.95 1.78
CA PHE A 232 -13.92 -14.91 2.01
C PHE A 232 -14.13 -15.18 3.50
N ASN A 233 -15.38 -15.44 3.86
CA ASN A 233 -15.73 -15.95 5.18
C ASN A 233 -15.07 -17.32 5.44
N PHE A 234 -14.96 -17.67 6.72
CA PHE A 234 -14.48 -18.98 7.11
C PHE A 234 -15.33 -20.06 6.43
N ASP A 235 -14.64 -21.06 5.88
CA ASP A 235 -15.25 -22.21 5.20
C ASP A 235 -16.22 -21.89 4.06
N SER A 236 -16.03 -20.74 3.40
CA SER A 236 -16.95 -20.27 2.35
C SER A 236 -16.23 -19.90 1.05
N ASP A 237 -16.91 -20.13 -0.07
CA ASP A 237 -16.62 -19.65 -1.43
C ASP A 237 -17.69 -18.66 -1.94
N VAL A 238 -18.54 -18.16 -1.04
CA VAL A 238 -19.56 -17.14 -1.35
C VAL A 238 -18.91 -15.76 -1.37
N ILE A 239 -19.14 -15.02 -2.46
CA ILE A 239 -18.69 -13.63 -2.61
C ILE A 239 -19.59 -12.74 -1.76
N THR A 240 -18.98 -11.99 -0.83
CA THR A 240 -19.69 -11.00 0.01
C THR A 240 -20.05 -9.76 -0.80
N SER A 241 -20.97 -8.92 -0.29
CA SER A 241 -21.32 -7.63 -0.93
C SER A 241 -20.12 -6.69 -1.05
N GLU A 242 -19.25 -6.65 -0.05
CA GLU A 242 -17.99 -5.89 -0.06
C GLU A 242 -17.05 -6.40 -1.17
N SER A 243 -16.87 -7.72 -1.25
CA SER A 243 -16.08 -8.37 -2.30
C SER A 243 -16.68 -8.18 -3.70
N ALA A 244 -18.01 -8.11 -3.81
CA ALA A 244 -18.70 -7.83 -5.07
C ALA A 244 -18.39 -6.42 -5.59
N ALA A 245 -18.45 -5.38 -4.74
CA ALA A 245 -18.12 -4.01 -5.14
C ALA A 245 -16.65 -3.89 -5.62
N ILE A 246 -15.74 -4.61 -4.97
CA ILE A 246 -14.35 -4.74 -5.43
C ILE A 246 -14.29 -5.41 -6.80
N LEU A 247 -15.01 -6.52 -6.98
CA LEU A 247 -15.01 -7.27 -8.24
C LEU A 247 -15.62 -6.51 -9.41
N ASP A 248 -16.51 -5.55 -9.17
CA ASP A 248 -17.06 -4.67 -10.22
C ASP A 248 -15.98 -3.71 -10.76
N GLU A 249 -15.20 -3.08 -9.88
CA GLU A 249 -14.04 -2.24 -10.26
C GLU A 249 -13.00 -3.08 -11.03
N VAL A 250 -12.72 -4.27 -10.51
CA VAL A 250 -11.83 -5.26 -11.12
C VAL A 250 -12.28 -5.63 -12.54
N ALA A 251 -13.56 -5.91 -12.73
CA ALA A 251 -14.10 -6.26 -14.04
C ALA A 251 -13.92 -5.12 -15.05
N GLY A 252 -14.09 -3.86 -14.62
CA GLY A 252 -13.81 -2.69 -15.46
C GLY A 252 -12.36 -2.67 -15.95
N MET A 253 -11.40 -2.90 -15.04
CA MET A 253 -9.98 -2.93 -15.39
C MET A 253 -9.64 -4.09 -16.32
N LEU A 254 -10.13 -5.30 -16.05
CA LEU A 254 -9.85 -6.49 -16.86
C LEU A 254 -10.40 -6.35 -18.30
N LYS A 255 -11.57 -5.73 -18.48
CA LYS A 255 -12.15 -5.47 -19.80
C LYS A 255 -11.30 -4.53 -20.66
N ALA A 256 -10.64 -3.54 -20.03
CA ALA A 256 -9.79 -2.58 -20.72
C ALA A 256 -8.42 -3.17 -21.16
N GLN A 257 -8.07 -4.37 -20.70
CA GLN A 257 -6.79 -5.01 -20.96
C GLN A 257 -6.90 -6.13 -22.00
N ASN A 258 -5.82 -6.38 -22.73
CA ASN A 258 -5.74 -7.50 -23.69
C ASN A 258 -4.92 -8.71 -23.19
N ASN A 259 -4.58 -8.73 -21.90
CA ASN A 259 -3.80 -9.80 -21.27
C ASN A 259 -4.67 -11.01 -20.89
N HIS A 260 -4.02 -12.16 -20.65
CA HIS A 260 -4.64 -13.30 -19.95
C HIS A 260 -4.34 -13.19 -18.45
N PHE A 261 -5.17 -13.80 -17.61
CA PHE A 261 -5.17 -13.66 -16.16
C PHE A 261 -5.29 -15.02 -15.47
N SER A 262 -4.50 -15.20 -14.42
CA SER A 262 -4.59 -16.26 -13.43
C SER A 262 -5.43 -15.79 -12.25
N ILE A 263 -6.38 -16.60 -11.82
CA ILE A 263 -7.21 -16.40 -10.62
C ILE A 263 -6.79 -17.48 -9.62
N ALA A 264 -6.08 -17.08 -8.58
CA ALA A 264 -5.43 -17.95 -7.62
C ALA A 264 -6.15 -17.94 -6.27
N GLY A 265 -6.72 -19.07 -5.87
CA GLY A 265 -7.37 -19.21 -4.56
C GLY A 265 -6.41 -19.66 -3.46
N HIS A 266 -6.61 -19.13 -2.26
CA HIS A 266 -5.85 -19.44 -1.05
C HIS A 266 -6.77 -19.65 0.17
N THR A 267 -6.26 -20.38 1.16
CA THR A 267 -6.94 -20.61 2.45
C THR A 267 -6.02 -20.28 3.62
N CYS A 268 -6.62 -20.20 4.82
CA CYS A 268 -5.85 -20.26 6.07
C CYS A 268 -5.36 -21.69 6.35
N ASN A 269 -4.66 -21.87 7.46
CA ASN A 269 -4.10 -23.15 7.91
C ASN A 269 -5.07 -24.06 8.71
N ILE A 270 -6.37 -23.73 8.77
CA ILE A 270 -7.37 -24.54 9.48
C ILE A 270 -7.97 -25.59 8.53
N GLY A 271 -8.00 -26.85 8.94
CA GLY A 271 -8.53 -27.97 8.15
C GLY A 271 -7.43 -28.75 7.39
N SER A 272 -7.81 -29.86 6.75
CA SER A 272 -6.84 -30.71 6.04
C SER A 272 -6.31 -30.03 4.77
N ALA A 273 -5.10 -30.38 4.34
CA ALA A 273 -4.51 -29.86 3.11
C ALA A 273 -5.38 -30.16 1.87
N GLN A 274 -5.93 -31.37 1.78
CA GLN A 274 -6.82 -31.77 0.70
C GLN A 274 -8.12 -30.94 0.69
N TYR A 275 -8.71 -30.70 1.87
CA TYR A 275 -9.90 -29.87 1.98
C TYR A 275 -9.64 -28.44 1.53
N ASN A 276 -8.57 -27.85 2.05
CA ASN A 276 -8.16 -26.48 1.73
C ASN A 276 -7.82 -26.32 0.24
N MET A 277 -7.19 -27.31 -0.38
CA MET A 277 -6.97 -27.31 -1.83
C MET A 277 -8.30 -27.24 -2.59
N GLY A 278 -9.26 -28.10 -2.25
CA GLY A 278 -10.59 -28.07 -2.85
C GLY A 278 -11.32 -26.73 -2.64
N LEU A 279 -11.28 -26.17 -1.43
CA LEU A 279 -11.90 -24.87 -1.12
C LEU A 279 -11.25 -23.73 -1.90
N SER A 280 -9.93 -23.74 -2.04
CA SER A 280 -9.20 -22.71 -2.79
C SER A 280 -9.59 -22.68 -4.28
N ILE A 281 -9.76 -23.85 -4.91
CA ILE A 281 -10.22 -23.97 -6.30
C ILE A 281 -11.63 -23.39 -6.43
N ARG A 282 -12.56 -23.78 -5.53
CA ARG A 282 -13.94 -23.27 -5.55
C ARG A 282 -14.00 -21.74 -5.44
N ARG A 283 -13.17 -21.14 -4.59
CA ARG A 283 -13.07 -19.67 -4.47
C ARG A 283 -12.61 -19.02 -5.77
N ALA A 284 -11.56 -19.55 -6.40
CA ALA A 284 -11.08 -19.06 -7.67
C ALA A 284 -12.17 -19.16 -8.77
N ASP A 285 -12.88 -20.28 -8.83
CA ASP A 285 -13.98 -20.49 -9.76
C ASP A 285 -15.18 -19.57 -9.51
N SER A 286 -15.51 -19.30 -8.24
CA SER A 286 -16.55 -18.32 -7.87
C SER A 286 -16.20 -16.91 -8.34
N VAL A 287 -14.94 -16.48 -8.17
CA VAL A 287 -14.45 -15.20 -8.69
C VAL A 287 -14.50 -15.17 -10.22
N LYS A 288 -14.03 -16.21 -10.90
CA LYS A 288 -14.10 -16.30 -12.37
C LYS A 288 -15.54 -16.17 -12.87
N ARG A 289 -16.48 -16.91 -12.27
CA ARG A 289 -17.92 -16.86 -12.64
C ARG A 289 -18.49 -15.45 -12.46
N TYR A 290 -18.13 -14.77 -11.38
CA TYR A 290 -18.56 -13.39 -11.14
C TYR A 290 -18.04 -12.43 -12.22
N LEU A 291 -16.75 -12.49 -12.53
CA LEU A 291 -16.13 -11.61 -13.54
C LEU A 291 -16.68 -11.85 -14.94
N VAL A 292 -16.97 -13.11 -15.30
CA VAL A 292 -17.67 -13.44 -16.54
C VAL A 292 -19.04 -12.79 -16.59
N LYS A 293 -19.80 -12.82 -15.49
CA LYS A 293 -21.11 -12.15 -15.38
C LYS A 293 -21.00 -10.62 -15.57
N GLN A 294 -19.86 -10.02 -15.18
CA GLN A 294 -19.57 -8.59 -15.39
C GLN A 294 -18.98 -8.25 -16.77
N GLY A 295 -18.91 -9.24 -17.68
CA GLY A 295 -18.50 -9.07 -19.07
C GLY A 295 -17.02 -9.28 -19.36
N VAL A 296 -16.23 -9.84 -18.43
CA VAL A 296 -14.85 -10.25 -18.70
C VAL A 296 -14.86 -11.56 -19.48
N SER A 297 -14.13 -11.62 -20.61
CA SER A 297 -14.06 -12.86 -21.39
C SER A 297 -13.44 -14.00 -20.58
N SER A 298 -14.13 -15.15 -20.53
CA SER A 298 -13.67 -16.36 -19.83
C SER A 298 -12.32 -16.87 -20.33
N ASP A 299 -12.05 -16.71 -21.63
CA ASP A 299 -10.81 -17.18 -22.27
C ASP A 299 -9.58 -16.40 -21.80
N LYS A 300 -9.80 -15.16 -21.32
CA LYS A 300 -8.75 -14.36 -20.69
C LYS A 300 -8.45 -14.81 -19.26
N MET A 301 -9.13 -15.81 -18.70
CA MET A 301 -9.01 -16.16 -17.28
C MET A 301 -8.80 -17.66 -17.04
N THR A 302 -7.81 -18.03 -16.24
CA THR A 302 -7.55 -19.41 -15.78
C THR A 302 -7.55 -19.46 -14.27
N THR A 303 -8.21 -20.45 -13.67
CA THR A 303 -8.26 -20.62 -12.22
C THR A 303 -7.20 -21.60 -11.72
N ARG A 304 -6.67 -21.36 -10.52
CA ARG A 304 -5.74 -22.24 -9.80
C ARG A 304 -6.05 -22.21 -8.30
N GLY A 305 -5.87 -23.33 -7.62
CA GLY A 305 -5.93 -23.42 -6.17
C GLY A 305 -4.55 -23.70 -5.58
N TYR A 306 -4.20 -22.99 -4.52
CA TYR A 306 -2.97 -23.22 -3.75
C TYR A 306 -3.25 -23.78 -2.34
N GLY A 307 -4.53 -23.89 -1.95
CA GLY A 307 -4.89 -24.28 -0.59
C GLY A 307 -4.17 -23.42 0.45
N LEU A 308 -3.54 -24.08 1.42
CA LEU A 308 -2.83 -23.45 2.54
C LEU A 308 -1.32 -23.26 2.31
N THR A 309 -0.79 -23.60 1.12
CA THR A 309 0.66 -23.71 0.90
C THR A 309 1.36 -22.38 0.66
N GLU A 310 0.62 -21.33 0.28
CA GLU A 310 1.13 -19.99 -0.04
C GLU A 310 0.51 -18.90 0.87
N PRO A 311 0.79 -18.94 2.20
CA PRO A 311 0.29 -17.93 3.12
C PRO A 311 1.02 -16.59 2.91
N LYS A 312 0.25 -15.51 2.79
CA LYS A 312 0.79 -14.14 2.69
C LYS A 312 0.88 -13.46 4.05
N TYR A 313 0.00 -13.85 4.97
CA TYR A 313 -0.10 -13.29 6.31
C TYR A 313 0.12 -14.37 7.38
N SER A 314 0.41 -13.97 8.61
CA SER A 314 0.61 -14.90 9.72
C SER A 314 -0.69 -15.66 10.03
N ASN A 315 -0.66 -16.99 10.05
CA ASN A 315 -1.81 -17.78 10.48
C ASN A 315 -1.98 -17.86 12.02
N ALA A 316 -1.09 -17.22 12.78
CA ALA A 316 -1.14 -17.22 14.24
C ALA A 316 -2.32 -16.40 14.78
N THR A 317 -2.72 -15.33 14.09
CA THR A 317 -3.83 -14.45 14.50
C THR A 317 -5.07 -14.73 13.66
N GLU A 318 -6.26 -14.45 14.20
CA GLU A 318 -7.49 -14.57 13.40
C GLU A 318 -7.48 -13.60 12.21
N GLU A 319 -6.94 -12.40 12.41
CA GLU A 319 -6.84 -11.42 11.32
C GLU A 319 -5.95 -11.92 10.19
N GLY A 320 -4.77 -12.47 10.49
CA GLY A 320 -3.91 -13.00 9.43
C GLY A 320 -4.51 -14.26 8.78
N ARG A 321 -5.26 -15.09 9.51
CA ARG A 321 -6.06 -16.16 8.89
C ARG A 321 -7.13 -15.62 7.96
N ARG A 322 -7.84 -14.56 8.35
CA ARG A 322 -8.84 -13.87 7.52
C ARG A 322 -8.23 -13.36 6.22
N LEU A 323 -7.06 -12.73 6.30
CA LEU A 323 -6.34 -12.22 5.13
C LEU A 323 -5.78 -13.34 4.24
N ASN A 324 -5.47 -14.51 4.79
CA ASN A 324 -5.09 -15.69 3.99
C ASN A 324 -6.26 -16.37 3.28
N ARG A 325 -7.51 -16.13 3.69
CA ARG A 325 -8.72 -16.58 2.99
C ARG A 325 -9.02 -15.64 1.82
N ARG A 326 -8.18 -15.72 0.77
CA ARG A 326 -8.16 -14.78 -0.35
C ARG A 326 -8.20 -15.43 -1.73
N VAL A 327 -8.57 -14.64 -2.74
CA VAL A 327 -8.26 -14.92 -4.15
C VAL A 327 -7.45 -13.76 -4.70
N ASP A 328 -6.32 -14.08 -5.34
CA ASP A 328 -5.45 -13.13 -6.02
C ASP A 328 -5.68 -13.26 -7.54
N ILE A 329 -5.73 -12.14 -8.27
CA ILE A 329 -5.84 -12.16 -9.73
C ILE A 329 -4.61 -11.47 -10.32
N ASP A 330 -3.93 -12.17 -11.21
CA ASP A 330 -2.62 -11.84 -11.73
C ASP A 330 -2.58 -12.09 -13.23
N PRO A 331 -2.16 -11.16 -14.10
CA PRO A 331 -1.94 -11.52 -15.49
C PRO A 331 -0.83 -12.53 -15.68
N MET A 332 -1.03 -13.32 -16.72
CA MET A 332 -0.09 -14.30 -17.22
C MET A 332 0.81 -13.62 -18.23
N ASN A 333 2.11 -13.61 -17.96
CA ASN A 333 3.11 -13.23 -18.96
C ASN A 333 3.11 -14.28 -20.08
N LYS A 334 3.17 -13.83 -21.33
CA LYS A 334 3.52 -14.69 -22.46
C LYS A 334 5.00 -15.01 -22.43
#